data_AF-A0A522BAT4-F1
#
_entry.id   AF-A0A522BAT4-F1
#
_cell.length_a   1.000
_cell.length_b   1.000
_cell.length_c   1.000
_cell.angle_alpha   90.00
_cell.angle_beta   90.00
_cell.angle_gamma   90.00
#
_symmetry.space_group_name_H-M   'P 1'
#
loop_
_entity.id
_entity.type
_entity.pdbx_description
1 polymer ?
#
loop_
_entity_poly.entity_id
_entity_poly.type
_entity_poly.pdbx_seq_one_letter_code
_entity_poly.pdbx_strand_id
1 'polypeptide(L)'
;MIILKATSESLQITTTTAAGLDFSVSYADITTTAFTPSSNEGKISSATTTSITAAPAASTQRQIKLITISNRDATLSDAIVIQKLITATSYNLTPTITLLPGETIQYMDGQGWTYYSATGAVKGNQTAAGSNTQVQFNDAGAVNGDTGLIYDKTNDILGLTTAGSSLQLTTGGTTDPTAPGANTLGIFARSIANRLMTAQIDSNSSTSLQPLLARNKIGYWNPAGNATTVPGVFGITALTAAGTATSRTVATTSLATRMRRIGYPSTTTAGTFAGLRLSVAQFSCGSGSPDGSGFMLIERWVESDPAAVTGRRAFHGMTATTSAFANVEVNTLLNQVGICQLSTDATQWYWTGAGSVAQTATAVGTAIGAPGGNSTTAWELAIFAPNVTANTYYVQLTNITTGVVATKTFTGAATVIPQSTMLLAWNAWATNNATALAVGIDLCSLYIETDT
;
A
#
# COMPACT_ATOMS: atom_id res chain seq x y z
N MET A 1 43.46 -3.77 36.18
CA MET A 1 44.59 -4.70 36.38
C MET A 1 44.19 -5.84 37.29
N ILE A 2 44.46 -7.08 36.88
CA ILE A 2 44.32 -8.28 37.73
C ILE A 2 45.72 -8.67 38.22
N ILE A 3 45.88 -8.87 39.54
CA ILE A 3 47.15 -9.23 40.17
C ILE A 3 46.95 -10.51 40.99
N LEU A 4 47.89 -11.45 40.88
CA LEU A 4 48.08 -12.54 41.84
C LEU A 4 49.33 -12.20 42.67
N LYS A 5 49.15 -11.86 43.95
CA LYS A 5 50.20 -11.27 44.80
C LYS A 5 50.91 -12.26 45.72
N ALA A 6 50.43 -13.50 45.80
CA ALA A 6 50.93 -14.50 46.73
C ALA A 6 50.80 -15.92 46.14
N THR A 7 51.54 -16.87 46.72
CA THR A 7 51.55 -18.29 46.32
C THR A 7 50.21 -19.01 46.54
N SER A 8 49.23 -18.35 47.14
CA SER A 8 47.88 -18.86 47.36
C SER A 8 46.85 -18.27 46.39
N GLU A 9 47.24 -17.44 45.43
CA GLU A 9 46.31 -16.79 44.51
C GLU A 9 46.44 -17.33 43.08
N SER A 10 45.34 -17.84 42.50
CA SER A 10 45.30 -18.35 41.12
C SER A 10 44.08 -17.81 40.35
N LEU A 11 44.06 -18.03 39.03
CA LEU A 11 42.86 -17.82 38.22
C LEU A 11 42.27 -19.16 37.79
N GLN A 12 40.95 -19.25 37.86
CA GLN A 12 40.19 -20.40 37.40
C GLN A 12 38.96 -19.96 36.61
N ILE A 13 38.44 -20.87 35.80
CA ILE A 13 37.19 -20.72 35.08
C ILE A 13 36.28 -21.89 35.45
N THR A 14 35.02 -21.61 35.71
CA THR A 14 33.98 -22.63 35.87
C THR A 14 33.16 -22.70 34.58
N THR A 15 33.02 -23.89 34.01
CA THR A 15 32.20 -24.22 32.85
C THR A 15 31.02 -25.10 33.27
N THR A 16 29.93 -25.07 32.49
CA THR A 16 28.68 -25.80 32.80
C THR A 16 28.36 -26.90 31.80
N THR A 17 29.01 -26.90 30.63
CA THR A 17 28.83 -27.92 29.59
C THR A 17 30.17 -28.51 29.16
N ALA A 18 30.13 -29.47 28.23
CA ALA A 18 31.32 -30.05 27.61
C ALA A 18 31.73 -29.35 26.30
N ALA A 19 31.25 -28.12 26.05
CA ALA A 19 31.63 -27.36 24.87
C ALA A 19 33.16 -27.17 24.82
N GLY A 20 33.74 -27.29 23.63
CA GLY A 20 35.17 -27.05 23.43
C GLY A 20 35.53 -25.57 23.59
N LEU A 21 36.13 -25.18 24.71
CA LEU A 21 36.69 -23.84 24.92
C LEU A 21 38.21 -23.86 24.79
N ASP A 22 38.75 -22.88 24.07
CA ASP A 22 40.18 -22.58 24.07
C ASP A 22 40.42 -21.34 24.96
N PHE A 23 41.40 -21.40 25.87
CA PHE A 23 41.85 -20.24 26.63
C PHE A 23 43.32 -19.92 26.38
N SER A 24 43.66 -18.65 26.46
CA SER A 24 45.04 -18.15 26.55
C SER A 24 45.09 -17.03 27.59
N VAL A 25 46.07 -17.10 28.48
CA VAL A 25 46.35 -16.07 29.48
C VAL A 25 47.79 -15.62 29.32
N SER A 26 48.01 -14.35 29.00
CA SER A 26 49.34 -13.74 29.03
C SER A 26 49.52 -12.95 30.31
N TYR A 27 50.67 -13.12 30.95
CA TYR A 27 50.99 -12.47 32.22
C TYR A 27 52.47 -12.10 32.30
N ALA A 28 52.82 -11.29 33.30
CA ALA A 28 54.20 -11.01 33.63
C ALA A 28 54.43 -11.27 35.11
N ASP A 29 55.47 -12.05 35.40
CA ASP A 29 55.98 -12.25 36.75
C ASP A 29 56.94 -11.12 37.10
N ILE A 30 56.73 -10.54 38.26
CA ILE A 30 57.41 -9.35 38.74
C ILE A 30 58.05 -9.68 40.08
N THR A 31 59.37 -9.58 40.13
CA THR A 31 60.14 -9.62 41.39
C THR A 31 60.69 -8.23 41.69
N THR A 32 61.50 -8.08 42.74
CA THR A 32 62.16 -6.80 43.05
C THR A 32 63.15 -6.34 41.97
N THR A 33 63.62 -7.25 41.10
CA THR A 33 64.66 -6.97 40.09
C THR A 33 64.34 -7.47 38.68
N ALA A 34 63.29 -8.26 38.49
CA ALA A 34 62.96 -8.87 37.20
C ALA A 34 61.51 -8.64 36.78
N PHE A 35 61.30 -8.53 35.47
CA PHE A 35 60.01 -8.54 34.80
C PHE A 35 60.05 -9.64 33.72
N THR A 36 59.30 -10.71 33.92
CA THR A 36 59.38 -11.92 33.09
C THR A 36 58.01 -12.19 32.48
N PRO A 37 57.79 -11.81 31.20
CA PRO A 37 56.58 -12.18 30.46
C PRO A 37 56.49 -13.69 30.28
N SER A 38 55.26 -14.21 30.34
CA SER A 38 54.96 -15.61 30.07
C SER A 38 53.47 -15.75 29.71
N SER A 39 53.05 -16.95 29.34
CA SER A 39 51.67 -17.26 29.04
C SER A 39 51.27 -18.66 29.52
N ASN A 40 49.97 -18.93 29.47
CA ASN A 40 49.40 -20.25 29.69
C ASN A 40 48.21 -20.43 28.75
N GLU A 41 48.22 -21.51 27.97
CA GLU A 41 47.19 -21.87 27.02
C GLU A 41 46.62 -23.25 27.35
N GLY A 42 45.36 -23.46 27.03
CA GLY A 42 44.75 -24.77 27.24
C GLY A 42 43.37 -24.89 26.62
N LYS A 43 42.85 -26.11 26.70
CA LYS A 43 41.51 -26.48 26.23
C LYS A 43 40.67 -26.98 27.39
N ILE A 44 39.38 -26.68 27.36
CA ILE A 44 38.38 -27.18 28.31
C ILE A 44 37.27 -27.82 27.49
N SER A 45 36.87 -29.02 27.88
CA SER A 45 35.86 -29.80 27.15
C SER A 45 34.95 -30.59 28.11
N SER A 46 34.81 -30.12 29.34
CA SER A 46 33.98 -30.73 30.37
C SER A 46 33.43 -29.65 31.30
N ALA A 47 32.27 -29.93 31.91
CA ALA A 47 31.65 -29.06 32.89
C ALA A 47 32.41 -29.19 34.22
N THR A 48 33.34 -28.27 34.47
CA THR A 48 34.24 -28.34 35.63
C THR A 48 34.75 -26.97 36.02
N THR A 49 35.52 -26.89 37.10
CA THR A 49 36.36 -25.72 37.39
C THR A 49 37.80 -26.04 36.99
N THR A 50 38.35 -25.28 36.05
CA THR A 50 39.71 -25.45 35.53
C THR A 50 40.59 -24.28 35.95
N SER A 51 41.77 -24.55 36.50
CA SER A 51 42.79 -23.53 36.75
C SER A 51 43.39 -23.08 35.42
N ILE A 52 43.26 -21.79 35.09
CA ILE A 52 43.77 -21.20 33.85
C ILE A 52 45.05 -20.40 34.07
N THR A 53 45.42 -20.12 35.32
CA THR A 53 46.71 -19.54 35.68
C THR A 53 47.08 -19.98 37.09
N ALA A 54 48.21 -20.66 37.24
CA ALA A 54 48.72 -21.08 38.54
C ALA A 54 49.11 -19.87 39.41
N ALA A 55 49.35 -20.12 40.70
CA ALA A 55 49.89 -19.10 41.59
C ALA A 55 51.33 -18.71 41.20
N PRO A 56 51.76 -17.47 41.49
CA PRO A 56 53.16 -17.07 41.35
C PRO A 56 54.05 -17.83 42.35
N ALA A 57 55.35 -17.90 42.05
CA ALA A 57 56.35 -18.39 42.99
C ALA A 57 56.48 -17.48 44.22
N ALA A 58 57.13 -17.97 45.28
CA ALA A 58 57.45 -17.14 46.44
C ALA A 58 58.23 -15.88 46.02
N SER A 59 57.97 -14.76 46.70
CA SER A 59 58.58 -13.45 46.40
C SER A 59 58.34 -12.91 44.99
N THR A 60 57.29 -13.39 44.31
CA THR A 60 56.90 -12.97 42.96
C THR A 60 55.44 -12.52 42.96
N GLN A 61 55.12 -11.45 42.21
CA GLN A 61 53.75 -11.07 41.90
C GLN A 61 53.49 -11.28 40.41
N ARG A 62 52.30 -11.74 40.04
CA ARG A 62 51.90 -11.96 38.65
C ARG A 62 50.86 -10.94 38.24
N GLN A 63 51.16 -10.16 37.22
CA GLN A 63 50.20 -9.24 36.61
C GLN A 63 49.65 -9.87 35.34
N ILE A 64 48.32 -10.02 35.27
CA ILE A 64 47.65 -10.53 34.09
C ILE A 64 47.53 -9.40 33.06
N LYS A 65 47.99 -9.67 31.84
CA LYS A 65 48.00 -8.70 30.73
C LYS A 65 46.85 -8.96 29.76
N LEU A 66 46.57 -10.21 29.46
CA LEU A 66 45.52 -10.62 28.52
C LEU A 66 44.89 -11.93 29.01
N ILE A 67 43.57 -12.05 28.92
CA ILE A 67 42.85 -13.32 28.97
C ILE A 67 42.00 -13.38 27.70
N THR A 68 42.02 -14.47 26.97
CA THR A 68 41.05 -14.76 25.90
C THR A 68 40.47 -16.13 26.12
N ILE A 69 39.14 -16.24 26.12
CA ILE A 69 38.44 -17.52 26.16
C ILE A 69 37.47 -17.54 24.99
N SER A 70 37.65 -18.50 24.10
CA SER A 70 36.85 -18.65 22.89
C SER A 70 36.11 -19.97 22.91
N ASN A 71 34.80 -19.95 22.69
CA ASN A 71 34.06 -21.15 22.40
C ASN A 71 34.35 -21.58 20.96
N ARG A 72 34.98 -22.74 20.79
CA ARG A 72 35.34 -23.38 19.51
C ARG A 72 34.46 -24.58 19.19
N ASP A 73 33.49 -24.88 20.05
CA ASP A 73 32.49 -25.89 19.74
C ASP A 73 31.66 -25.47 18.52
N ALA A 74 31.23 -26.45 17.74
CA ALA A 74 30.43 -26.19 16.54
C ALA A 74 28.96 -25.89 16.88
N THR A 75 28.46 -26.39 18.02
CA THR A 75 27.02 -26.36 18.34
C THR A 75 26.72 -26.07 19.80
N LEU A 76 27.58 -26.46 20.73
CA LEU A 76 27.32 -26.31 22.16
C LEU A 76 27.66 -24.90 22.66
N SER A 77 26.74 -24.33 23.42
CA SER A 77 27.01 -23.12 24.22
C SER A 77 27.52 -23.50 25.60
N ASP A 78 28.25 -22.61 26.25
CA ASP A 78 28.73 -22.82 27.62
C ASP A 78 28.58 -21.56 28.47
N ALA A 79 27.98 -21.73 29.65
CA ALA A 79 27.94 -20.68 30.66
C ALA A 79 29.23 -20.76 31.50
N ILE A 80 29.99 -19.66 31.49
CA ILE A 80 31.28 -19.56 32.15
C ILE A 80 31.30 -18.47 33.22
N VAL A 81 32.13 -18.69 34.26
CA VAL A 81 32.47 -17.67 35.25
C VAL A 81 33.98 -17.70 35.46
N ILE A 82 34.64 -16.55 35.31
CA ILE A 82 36.08 -16.42 35.57
C ILE A 82 36.25 -15.93 37.00
N GLN A 83 37.11 -16.60 37.76
CA GLN A 83 37.27 -16.38 39.19
C GLN A 83 38.74 -16.24 39.57
N LYS A 84 39.00 -15.39 40.56
CA LYS A 84 40.26 -15.41 41.32
C LYS A 84 40.05 -16.29 42.54
N LEU A 85 40.87 -17.33 42.66
CA LEU A 85 40.91 -18.17 43.86
C LEU A 85 41.97 -17.61 44.80
N ILE A 86 41.62 -17.35 46.06
CA ILE A 86 42.56 -16.97 47.12
C ILE A 86 42.46 -18.02 48.21
N THR A 87 43.51 -18.82 48.34
CA THR A 87 43.55 -20.01 49.20
C THR A 87 42.42 -20.98 48.83
N ALA A 88 41.27 -20.93 49.50
CA ALA A 88 40.12 -21.81 49.25
C ALA A 88 38.84 -21.03 48.90
N THR A 89 38.91 -19.70 48.75
CA THR A 89 37.75 -18.85 48.48
C THR A 89 37.82 -18.28 47.06
N SER A 90 36.77 -18.53 46.27
CA SER A 90 36.62 -18.00 44.91
C SER A 90 35.96 -16.63 44.91
N TYR A 91 36.49 -15.71 44.11
CA TYR A 91 35.95 -14.38 43.87
C TYR A 91 35.66 -14.21 42.37
N ASN A 92 34.41 -13.97 42.01
CA ASN A 92 33.99 -13.81 40.61
C ASN A 92 34.58 -12.52 40.02
N LEU A 93 35.30 -12.64 38.91
CA LEU A 93 35.83 -11.52 38.13
C LEU A 93 34.89 -11.11 36.99
N THR A 94 33.94 -11.99 36.64
CA THR A 94 32.87 -11.76 35.67
C THR A 94 31.53 -12.22 36.24
N PRO A 95 30.38 -11.72 35.74
CA PRO A 95 29.11 -12.43 35.90
C PRO A 95 29.17 -13.78 35.17
N THR A 96 28.12 -14.60 35.32
CA THR A 96 27.91 -15.75 34.45
C THR A 96 27.66 -15.28 33.02
N ILE A 97 28.53 -15.70 32.10
CA ILE A 97 28.47 -15.31 30.69
C ILE A 97 28.30 -16.57 29.86
N THR A 98 27.30 -16.58 28.98
CA THR A 98 27.10 -17.69 28.04
C THR A 98 27.84 -17.40 26.75
N LEU A 99 28.90 -18.15 26.44
CA LEU A 99 29.56 -18.11 25.14
C LEU A 99 28.85 -19.09 24.19
N LEU A 100 28.23 -18.56 23.12
CA LEU A 100 27.71 -19.38 22.02
C LEU A 100 28.87 -19.89 21.13
N PRO A 101 28.65 -20.91 20.29
CA PRO A 101 29.63 -21.35 19.30
C PRO A 101 30.28 -20.18 18.53
N GLY A 102 31.62 -20.14 18.52
CA GLY A 102 32.38 -19.12 17.80
C GLY A 102 32.65 -17.81 18.56
N GLU A 103 32.04 -17.59 19.73
CA GLU A 103 32.19 -16.33 20.47
C GLU A 103 33.41 -16.31 21.41
N THR A 104 33.84 -15.10 21.79
CA THR A 104 35.07 -14.90 22.59
C THR A 104 34.87 -13.82 23.65
N ILE A 105 35.26 -14.10 24.89
CA ILE A 105 35.49 -13.06 25.90
C ILE A 105 36.99 -12.77 26.03
N GLN A 106 37.33 -11.48 26.17
CA GLN A 106 38.68 -10.99 26.32
C GLN A 106 38.79 -10.07 27.53
N TYR A 107 39.84 -10.23 28.34
CA TYR A 107 40.32 -9.20 29.26
C TYR A 107 41.61 -8.61 28.72
N MET A 108 41.73 -7.30 28.66
CA MET A 108 43.01 -6.63 28.39
C MET A 108 43.33 -5.66 29.54
N ASP A 109 44.56 -5.71 30.05
CA ASP A 109 44.98 -4.77 31.08
C ASP A 109 44.92 -3.33 30.56
N GLY A 110 44.35 -2.42 31.36
CA GLY A 110 44.04 -1.05 30.95
C GLY A 110 42.70 -0.86 30.21
N GLN A 111 42.08 -1.90 29.63
CA GLN A 111 40.77 -1.80 28.97
C GLN A 111 39.63 -2.54 29.68
N GLY A 112 39.92 -3.66 30.36
CA GLY A 112 38.89 -4.47 31.03
C GLY A 112 38.35 -5.59 30.15
N TRP A 113 37.12 -6.04 30.43
CA TRP A 113 36.47 -7.16 29.75
C TRP A 113 35.70 -6.68 28.50
N THR A 114 35.91 -7.35 27.37
CA THR A 114 35.18 -7.17 26.11
C THR A 114 34.67 -8.52 25.61
N TYR A 115 33.45 -8.54 25.10
CA TYR A 115 32.82 -9.75 24.58
C TYR A 115 32.57 -9.61 23.08
N TYR A 116 32.95 -10.62 22.31
CA TYR A 116 32.87 -10.62 20.85
C TYR A 116 31.91 -11.71 20.36
N SER A 117 31.08 -11.36 19.38
CA SER A 117 30.27 -12.30 18.61
C SER A 117 31.15 -13.24 17.78
N ALA A 118 30.54 -14.28 17.20
CA ALA A 118 31.23 -15.20 16.29
C ALA A 118 31.81 -14.52 15.03
N THR A 119 31.32 -13.32 14.70
CA THR A 119 31.79 -12.49 13.58
C THR A 119 32.84 -11.46 13.99
N GLY A 120 33.21 -11.39 15.27
CA GLY A 120 34.19 -10.44 15.81
C GLY A 120 33.61 -9.06 16.16
N ALA A 121 32.29 -8.88 16.13
CA ALA A 121 31.65 -7.65 16.59
C ALA A 121 31.58 -7.63 18.12
N VAL A 122 31.84 -6.48 18.74
CA VAL A 122 31.68 -6.32 20.19
C VAL A 122 30.19 -6.46 20.55
N LYS A 123 29.86 -7.42 21.40
CA LYS A 123 28.52 -7.60 21.98
C LYS A 123 28.34 -6.60 23.13
N GLY A 124 28.04 -5.36 22.75
CA GLY A 124 27.67 -4.29 23.68
C GLY A 124 26.16 -4.21 23.90
N ASN A 125 25.75 -3.58 25.00
CA ASN A 125 24.36 -3.13 25.17
C ASN A 125 24.10 -2.02 24.15
N GLN A 126 23.22 -2.26 23.17
CA GLN A 126 22.65 -1.19 22.36
C GLN A 126 21.70 -0.39 23.25
N THR A 127 22.14 0.75 23.78
CA THR A 127 21.25 1.67 24.50
C THR A 127 20.40 2.40 23.48
N ALA A 128 19.07 2.26 23.60
CA ALA A 128 18.13 3.06 22.81
C ALA A 128 18.38 4.56 23.09
N ALA A 129 18.66 5.34 22.04
CA ALA A 129 18.83 6.78 22.14
C ALA A 129 17.50 7.54 21.96
N GLY A 130 17.48 8.83 22.27
CA GLY A 130 16.28 9.67 22.11
C GLY A 130 15.40 9.82 23.36
N SER A 131 14.26 10.46 23.20
CA SER A 131 13.29 10.79 24.27
C SER A 131 12.22 9.70 24.46
N ASN A 132 11.56 9.67 25.63
CA ASN A 132 10.61 8.63 26.10
C ASN A 132 9.28 8.50 25.30
N THR A 133 9.21 9.05 24.09
CA THR A 133 8.06 8.92 23.18
C THR A 133 8.50 8.64 21.75
N GLN A 134 9.80 8.67 21.46
CA GLN A 134 10.28 8.49 20.10
C GLN A 134 10.32 7.00 19.73
N VAL A 135 9.79 6.69 18.56
CA VAL A 135 9.87 5.33 18.03
C VAL A 135 11.31 5.04 17.63
N GLN A 136 11.86 3.94 18.15
CA GLN A 136 13.23 3.51 17.88
C GLN A 136 13.32 2.85 16.50
N PHE A 137 14.34 3.20 15.74
CA PHE A 137 14.62 2.62 14.43
C PHE A 137 16.14 2.50 14.20
N ASN A 138 16.52 1.85 13.11
CA ASN A 138 17.91 1.79 12.68
C ASN A 138 18.29 3.11 11.98
N ASP A 139 19.09 3.91 12.66
CA ASP A 139 19.63 5.17 12.17
C ASP A 139 21.11 4.98 11.83
N ALA A 140 21.38 4.57 10.59
CA ALA A 140 22.73 4.34 10.07
C ALA A 140 23.61 3.39 10.92
N GLY A 141 23.01 2.36 11.51
CA GLY A 141 23.69 1.34 12.33
C GLY A 141 23.55 1.54 13.84
N ALA A 142 22.93 2.63 14.29
CA ALA A 142 22.57 2.87 15.69
C ALA A 142 21.06 2.67 15.92
N VAL A 143 20.69 2.28 17.14
CA VAL A 143 19.28 2.30 17.58
C VAL A 143 18.98 3.70 18.10
N ASN A 144 18.24 4.49 17.32
CA ASN A 144 17.94 5.89 17.63
C ASN A 144 16.44 6.18 17.53
N GLY A 145 15.98 7.22 18.22
CA GLY A 145 14.60 7.68 18.18
C GLY A 145 14.36 8.72 17.09
N ASP A 146 13.28 8.62 16.33
CA ASP A 146 12.91 9.67 15.38
C ASP A 146 12.16 10.79 16.10
N THR A 147 12.54 12.04 15.81
CA THR A 147 11.82 13.19 16.38
C THR A 147 10.50 13.44 15.65
N GLY A 148 10.40 13.02 14.39
CA GLY A 148 9.20 13.12 13.57
C GLY A 148 8.13 12.07 13.88
N LEU A 149 8.50 10.88 14.37
CA LEU A 149 7.61 9.74 14.63
C LEU A 149 7.60 9.36 16.12
N ILE A 150 6.48 9.61 16.78
CA ILE A 150 6.33 9.37 18.22
C ILE A 150 5.20 8.39 18.53
N TYR A 151 5.33 7.66 19.64
CA TYR A 151 4.25 6.96 20.32
C TYR A 151 4.06 7.56 21.73
N ASP A 152 2.97 8.27 21.94
CA ASP A 152 2.54 8.72 23.26
C ASP A 152 1.78 7.59 23.96
N LYS A 153 2.51 6.82 24.78
CA LYS A 153 1.95 5.70 25.55
C LYS A 153 0.94 6.09 26.63
N THR A 154 0.86 7.37 26.99
CA THR A 154 -0.12 7.84 27.98
C THR A 154 -1.49 7.99 27.35
N ASN A 155 -1.54 8.43 26.09
CA ASN A 155 -2.76 8.64 25.33
C ASN A 155 -3.00 7.57 24.23
N ASP A 156 -2.07 6.63 24.06
CA ASP A 156 -2.02 5.62 23.01
C ASP A 156 -2.11 6.21 21.58
N ILE A 157 -1.31 7.25 21.32
CA ILE A 157 -1.30 7.98 20.04
C ILE A 157 0.02 7.76 19.29
N LEU A 158 -0.06 7.28 18.05
CA LEU A 158 1.04 7.35 17.08
C LEU A 158 0.98 8.70 16.34
N GLY A 159 2.03 9.51 16.42
CA GLY A 159 2.05 10.88 15.93
C GLY A 159 3.17 11.16 14.93
N LEU A 160 2.87 12.06 13.98
CA LEU A 160 3.85 12.72 13.12
C LEU A 160 3.98 14.18 13.54
N THR A 161 5.11 14.57 14.13
CA THR A 161 5.23 15.83 14.90
C THR A 161 6.12 16.88 14.26
N THR A 162 6.86 16.53 13.21
CA THR A 162 7.71 17.47 12.48
C THR A 162 7.04 17.91 11.18
N ALA A 163 7.17 19.18 10.83
CA ALA A 163 6.62 19.70 9.58
C ALA A 163 7.19 18.94 8.37
N GLY A 164 6.30 18.44 7.51
CA GLY A 164 6.68 17.63 6.35
C GLY A 164 6.80 16.12 6.63
N SER A 165 6.73 15.67 7.88
CA SER A 165 6.57 14.25 8.19
C SER A 165 5.23 13.76 7.61
N SER A 166 5.26 12.61 6.93
CA SER A 166 4.09 12.09 6.20
C SER A 166 3.95 10.58 6.35
N LEU A 167 2.70 10.10 6.43
CA LEU A 167 2.38 8.69 6.23
C LEU A 167 2.17 8.42 4.74
N GLN A 168 3.05 7.63 4.13
CA GLN A 168 2.93 7.25 2.72
C GLN A 168 2.26 5.87 2.59
N LEU A 169 1.11 5.82 1.93
CA LEU A 169 0.38 4.60 1.62
C LEU A 169 0.67 4.21 0.16
N THR A 170 1.70 3.39 -0.07
CA THR A 170 2.32 3.23 -1.41
C THR A 170 1.80 2.05 -2.24
N THR A 171 1.09 1.09 -1.65
CA THR A 171 0.55 -0.08 -2.35
C THR A 171 -0.98 0.02 -2.50
N GLY A 172 -1.44 0.63 -3.59
CA GLY A 172 -2.86 0.61 -3.96
C GLY A 172 -3.17 -0.58 -4.86
N GLY A 173 -3.62 -1.69 -4.29
CA GLY A 173 -4.27 -2.75 -5.07
C GLY A 173 -5.60 -2.25 -5.64
N THR A 174 -6.08 -2.86 -6.74
CA THR A 174 -7.48 -2.71 -7.18
C THR A 174 -8.45 -3.50 -6.31
N THR A 175 -7.92 -4.32 -5.40
CA THR A 175 -8.67 -5.09 -4.41
C THR A 175 -8.47 -4.48 -3.04
N ASP A 176 -9.55 -4.41 -2.28
CA ASP A 176 -9.47 -4.05 -0.87
C ASP A 176 -8.68 -5.09 -0.07
N PRO A 177 -8.01 -4.69 1.02
CA PRO A 177 -7.46 -5.63 1.98
C PRO A 177 -8.58 -6.47 2.61
N THR A 178 -8.21 -7.59 3.23
CA THR A 178 -9.18 -8.42 3.96
C THR A 178 -9.86 -7.60 5.05
N ALA A 179 -11.19 -7.70 5.14
CA ALA A 179 -11.97 -7.04 6.17
C ALA A 179 -11.42 -7.41 7.57
N PRO A 180 -11.13 -6.42 8.41
CA PRO A 180 -10.61 -6.68 9.74
C PRO A 180 -11.70 -7.26 10.66
N GLY A 181 -11.28 -7.79 11.81
CA GLY A 181 -12.20 -8.26 12.85
C GLY A 181 -13.07 -7.12 13.43
N ALA A 182 -14.07 -7.49 14.23
CA ALA A 182 -14.95 -6.51 14.88
C ALA A 182 -14.16 -5.46 15.68
N ASN A 183 -14.67 -4.23 15.73
CA ASN A 183 -14.08 -3.07 16.41
C ASN A 183 -12.69 -2.66 15.90
N THR A 184 -12.36 -2.99 14.65
CA THR A 184 -11.11 -2.58 14.00
C THR A 184 -11.40 -1.83 12.71
N LEU A 185 -10.73 -0.70 12.50
CA LEU A 185 -10.78 0.09 11.28
C LEU A 185 -9.40 0.06 10.61
N GLY A 186 -9.35 -0.33 9.34
CA GLY A 186 -8.16 -0.20 8.51
C GLY A 186 -8.20 1.08 7.69
N ILE A 187 -7.08 1.78 7.58
CA ILE A 187 -6.87 2.89 6.63
C ILE A 187 -5.81 2.45 5.62
N PHE A 188 -6.09 2.63 4.33
CA PHE A 188 -5.22 2.16 3.25
C PHE A 188 -5.33 3.05 2.01
N ALA A 189 -4.47 2.82 1.02
CA ALA A 189 -4.62 3.42 -0.30
C ALA A 189 -5.41 2.49 -1.23
N ARG A 190 -6.45 3.00 -1.87
CA ARG A 190 -7.20 2.31 -2.92
C ARG A 190 -6.91 2.96 -4.27
N SER A 191 -6.71 2.14 -5.30
CA SER A 191 -6.66 2.61 -6.68
C SER A 191 -8.03 2.49 -7.34
N ILE A 192 -8.58 3.60 -7.86
CA ILE A 192 -9.77 3.60 -8.72
C ILE A 192 -9.38 4.28 -10.03
N ALA A 193 -9.39 3.54 -11.13
CA ALA A 193 -8.88 4.02 -12.41
C ALA A 193 -7.49 4.68 -12.26
N ASN A 194 -6.57 4.02 -11.55
CA ASN A 194 -5.22 4.52 -11.26
C ASN A 194 -5.15 5.85 -10.47
N ARG A 195 -6.26 6.38 -9.96
CA ARG A 195 -6.27 7.40 -8.92
C ARG A 195 -6.09 6.73 -7.57
N LEU A 196 -4.98 7.01 -6.87
CA LEU A 196 -4.83 6.62 -5.48
C LEU A 196 -5.69 7.53 -4.59
N MET A 197 -6.52 6.91 -3.76
CA MET A 197 -7.37 7.57 -2.77
C MET A 197 -7.12 6.95 -1.40
N THR A 198 -7.18 7.77 -0.35
CA THR A 198 -7.28 7.23 1.01
C THR A 198 -8.63 6.54 1.16
N ALA A 199 -8.62 5.32 1.68
CA ALA A 199 -9.80 4.51 1.91
C ALA A 199 -9.78 3.93 3.32
N GLN A 200 -10.96 3.55 3.79
CA GLN A 200 -11.15 2.86 5.06
C GLN A 200 -11.96 1.57 4.87
N ILE A 201 -11.67 0.58 5.70
CA ILE A 201 -12.39 -0.70 5.73
C ILE A 201 -12.68 -1.10 7.17
N ASP A 202 -13.91 -1.55 7.41
CA ASP A 202 -14.34 -2.16 8.65
C ASP A 202 -14.86 -3.59 8.38
N SER A 203 -15.47 -4.24 9.36
CA SER A 203 -15.98 -5.61 9.22
C SER A 203 -17.13 -5.78 8.22
N ASN A 204 -17.75 -4.69 7.76
CA ASN A 204 -18.98 -4.67 6.96
C ASN A 204 -18.90 -3.80 5.71
N SER A 205 -18.03 -2.78 5.68
CA SER A 205 -18.02 -1.75 4.67
C SER A 205 -16.60 -1.33 4.32
N SER A 206 -16.45 -0.84 3.09
CA SER A 206 -15.18 -0.41 2.53
C SER A 206 -15.39 0.77 1.59
N THR A 207 -14.75 1.91 1.87
CA THR A 207 -15.05 3.19 1.19
C THR A 207 -13.83 4.08 1.04
N SER A 208 -13.69 4.73 -0.12
CA SER A 208 -12.76 5.85 -0.30
C SER A 208 -13.27 7.08 0.44
N LEU A 209 -12.35 7.90 0.94
CA LEU A 209 -12.65 9.18 1.58
C LEU A 209 -12.71 10.28 0.52
N GLN A 210 -13.73 11.13 0.61
CA GLN A 210 -13.90 12.25 -0.32
C GLN A 210 -13.01 13.43 0.07
N PRO A 211 -12.32 14.09 -0.89
CA PRO A 211 -11.63 15.35 -0.65
C PRO A 211 -12.59 16.47 -0.21
N LEU A 212 -12.03 17.53 0.40
CA LEU A 212 -12.82 18.68 0.85
C LEU A 212 -13.56 19.36 -0.32
N LEU A 213 -14.89 19.32 -0.31
CA LEU A 213 -15.78 19.89 -1.33
C LEU A 213 -15.62 21.41 -1.55
N ALA A 214 -15.09 22.13 -0.56
CA ALA A 214 -14.83 23.56 -0.69
C ALA A 214 -13.61 23.88 -1.56
N ARG A 215 -12.74 22.88 -1.80
CA ARG A 215 -11.53 23.02 -2.63
C ARG A 215 -11.66 22.30 -3.96
N ASN A 216 -12.29 21.13 -3.98
CA ASN A 216 -12.58 20.43 -5.22
C ASN A 216 -13.94 20.88 -5.77
N LYS A 217 -14.03 21.17 -7.07
CA LYS A 217 -15.33 21.39 -7.72
C LYS A 217 -15.94 20.05 -8.02
N ILE A 218 -17.10 19.79 -7.43
CA ILE A 218 -17.81 18.53 -7.65
C ILE A 218 -19.10 18.75 -8.43
N GLY A 219 -19.34 17.83 -9.36
CA GLY A 219 -20.57 17.59 -10.07
C GLY A 219 -21.23 16.33 -9.54
N TYR A 220 -22.50 16.39 -9.18
CA TYR A 220 -23.22 15.22 -8.69
C TYR A 220 -24.69 15.21 -9.12
N TRP A 221 -25.15 14.03 -9.52
CA TRP A 221 -26.54 13.73 -9.81
C TRP A 221 -26.90 12.35 -9.24
N ASN A 222 -27.94 12.28 -8.41
CA ASN A 222 -28.38 11.06 -7.73
C ASN A 222 -29.92 10.96 -7.69
N PRO A 223 -30.52 9.93 -8.32
CA PRO A 223 -31.96 9.68 -8.36
C PRO A 223 -32.56 9.21 -7.03
N ALA A 224 -33.77 9.66 -6.73
CA ALA A 224 -34.49 9.28 -5.51
C ALA A 224 -34.94 7.80 -5.48
N GLY A 225 -35.11 7.15 -6.65
CA GLY A 225 -35.77 5.84 -6.77
C GLY A 225 -37.28 5.93 -6.51
N ASN A 226 -38.07 4.94 -6.96
CA ASN A 226 -39.53 4.89 -6.78
C ASN A 226 -40.32 6.10 -7.33
N ALA A 227 -39.70 6.98 -8.11
CA ALA A 227 -40.31 8.20 -8.64
C ALA A 227 -39.74 8.54 -10.02
N THR A 228 -40.46 9.37 -10.78
CA THR A 228 -40.00 9.97 -12.04
C THR A 228 -39.35 11.34 -11.86
N THR A 229 -39.35 11.87 -10.63
CA THR A 229 -38.80 13.20 -10.32
C THR A 229 -37.32 13.25 -10.64
N VAL A 230 -36.96 14.05 -11.66
CA VAL A 230 -35.56 14.30 -12.04
C VAL A 230 -34.88 15.04 -10.89
N PRO A 231 -33.76 14.53 -10.36
CA PRO A 231 -32.98 15.19 -9.32
C PRO A 231 -32.50 16.57 -9.71
N GLY A 232 -32.40 17.46 -8.71
CA GLY A 232 -31.56 18.64 -8.83
C GLY A 232 -30.11 18.23 -9.07
N VAL A 233 -29.42 18.99 -9.92
CA VAL A 233 -27.98 18.87 -10.13
C VAL A 233 -27.22 19.62 -9.05
N PHE A 234 -26.08 19.09 -8.63
CA PHE A 234 -25.12 19.79 -7.77
C PHE A 234 -23.84 20.05 -8.56
N GLY A 235 -23.49 21.31 -8.81
CA GLY A 235 -22.22 21.71 -9.44
C GLY A 235 -22.02 21.36 -10.93
N ILE A 236 -23.01 20.76 -11.59
CA ILE A 236 -23.05 20.53 -13.06
C ILE A 236 -24.32 21.12 -13.66
N THR A 237 -24.34 21.30 -14.98
CA THR A 237 -25.57 21.71 -15.70
C THR A 237 -26.61 20.60 -15.68
N ALA A 238 -27.89 20.97 -15.77
CA ALA A 238 -28.99 20.01 -15.86
C ALA A 238 -28.77 19.02 -17.01
N LEU A 239 -28.96 17.73 -16.72
CA LEU A 239 -28.82 16.69 -17.74
C LEU A 239 -29.96 16.79 -18.76
N THR A 240 -29.62 16.72 -20.05
CA THR A 240 -30.60 16.66 -21.13
C THR A 240 -30.89 15.20 -21.47
N ALA A 241 -32.13 14.77 -21.28
CA ALA A 241 -32.56 13.39 -21.55
C ALA A 241 -32.88 13.12 -23.02
N ALA A 242 -32.66 11.89 -23.45
CA ALA A 242 -33.31 11.26 -24.59
C ALA A 242 -34.10 10.04 -24.07
N GLY A 243 -35.36 9.93 -24.45
CA GLY A 243 -36.29 8.98 -23.84
C GLY A 243 -37.09 9.57 -22.68
N THR A 244 -37.94 8.75 -22.07
CA THR A 244 -38.94 9.20 -21.07
C THR A 244 -38.50 8.82 -19.67
N ALA A 245 -38.39 9.81 -18.76
CA ALA A 245 -38.12 9.55 -17.35
C ALA A 245 -39.17 8.60 -16.75
N THR A 246 -38.73 7.41 -16.35
CA THR A 246 -39.57 6.31 -15.91
C THR A 246 -39.14 5.85 -14.53
N SER A 247 -40.10 5.73 -13.62
CA SER A 247 -39.85 5.25 -12.26
C SER A 247 -39.30 3.82 -12.28
N ARG A 248 -38.32 3.57 -11.43
CA ARG A 248 -37.78 2.23 -11.18
C ARG A 248 -37.98 1.92 -9.71
N THR A 249 -38.72 0.85 -9.45
CA THR A 249 -39.03 0.42 -8.09
C THR A 249 -37.80 -0.19 -7.43
N VAL A 250 -37.45 0.31 -6.26
CA VAL A 250 -36.42 -0.28 -5.39
C VAL A 250 -36.98 -1.60 -4.85
N ALA A 251 -36.25 -2.70 -5.08
CA ALA A 251 -36.58 -4.03 -4.61
C ALA A 251 -35.33 -4.75 -4.09
N THR A 252 -35.51 -5.90 -3.46
CA THR A 252 -34.44 -6.65 -2.79
C THR A 252 -33.93 -7.86 -3.59
N THR A 253 -34.42 -8.03 -4.82
CA THR A 253 -34.23 -9.24 -5.65
C THR A 253 -32.88 -9.33 -6.34
N SER A 254 -32.24 -8.19 -6.63
CA SER A 254 -30.90 -8.15 -7.23
C SER A 254 -30.17 -6.87 -6.82
N LEU A 255 -28.86 -6.81 -7.09
CA LEU A 255 -28.10 -5.58 -6.88
C LEU A 255 -28.71 -4.41 -7.69
N ALA A 256 -29.03 -4.64 -8.96
CA ALA A 256 -29.61 -3.63 -9.85
C ALA A 256 -30.96 -3.10 -9.34
N THR A 257 -31.81 -3.95 -8.74
CA THR A 257 -33.11 -3.50 -8.19
C THR A 257 -32.97 -2.86 -6.80
N ARG A 258 -31.87 -3.12 -6.07
CA ARG A 258 -31.56 -2.43 -4.80
C ARG A 258 -31.06 -1.01 -4.99
N MET A 259 -30.48 -0.71 -6.14
CA MET A 259 -30.00 0.64 -6.46
C MET A 259 -31.18 1.60 -6.68
N ARG A 260 -31.12 2.78 -6.08
CA ARG A 260 -31.99 3.90 -6.47
C ARG A 260 -31.59 4.36 -7.86
N ARG A 261 -32.54 4.39 -8.79
CA ARG A 261 -32.31 4.69 -10.21
C ARG A 261 -33.54 5.29 -10.88
N ILE A 262 -33.35 6.00 -11.99
CA ILE A 262 -34.42 6.46 -12.89
C ILE A 262 -34.09 5.97 -14.29
N GLY A 263 -35.10 5.42 -14.96
CA GLY A 263 -34.96 4.92 -16.32
C GLY A 263 -35.29 5.94 -17.38
N TYR A 264 -34.60 5.86 -18.51
CA TYR A 264 -34.85 6.67 -19.70
C TYR A 264 -35.05 5.78 -20.93
N PRO A 265 -36.09 4.92 -20.97
CA PRO A 265 -36.38 4.12 -22.16
C PRO A 265 -36.71 4.99 -23.37
N SER A 266 -36.26 4.54 -24.54
CA SER A 266 -36.67 5.07 -25.84
C SER A 266 -38.09 4.61 -26.20
N THR A 267 -38.64 5.12 -27.30
CA THR A 267 -39.80 4.49 -27.93
C THR A 267 -39.37 3.25 -28.73
N THR A 268 -40.33 2.50 -29.28
CA THR A 268 -40.05 1.35 -30.14
C THR A 268 -39.75 1.74 -31.59
N THR A 269 -39.85 3.02 -31.95
CA THR A 269 -39.52 3.49 -33.30
C THR A 269 -38.03 3.33 -33.57
N ALA A 270 -37.65 2.77 -34.72
CA ALA A 270 -36.25 2.65 -35.11
C ALA A 270 -35.56 4.02 -35.16
N GLY A 271 -34.29 4.07 -34.77
CA GLY A 271 -33.45 5.26 -34.72
C GLY A 271 -33.68 6.14 -33.49
N THR A 272 -34.34 5.62 -32.46
CA THR A 272 -34.60 6.38 -31.22
C THR A 272 -33.57 6.08 -30.14
N PHE A 273 -33.50 6.98 -29.15
CA PHE A 273 -32.45 7.02 -28.15
C PHE A 273 -33.00 6.92 -26.73
N ALA A 274 -32.22 6.28 -25.88
CA ALA A 274 -32.30 6.28 -24.43
C ALA A 274 -31.04 6.93 -23.89
N GLY A 275 -31.14 7.71 -22.81
CA GLY A 275 -29.97 8.21 -22.07
C GLY A 275 -30.03 9.69 -21.71
N LEU A 276 -28.87 10.23 -21.34
CA LEU A 276 -28.69 11.55 -20.77
C LEU A 276 -27.35 12.15 -21.21
N ARG A 277 -27.27 13.48 -21.28
CA ARG A 277 -26.02 14.20 -21.55
C ARG A 277 -25.90 15.50 -20.79
N LEU A 278 -24.65 15.94 -20.62
CA LEU A 278 -24.34 17.35 -20.39
C LEU A 278 -24.30 18.08 -21.74
N SER A 279 -25.08 19.14 -21.87
CA SER A 279 -25.15 19.98 -23.08
C SER A 279 -24.11 21.11 -23.11
N VAL A 280 -23.18 21.10 -22.15
CA VAL A 280 -22.08 22.06 -22.05
C VAL A 280 -20.80 21.27 -21.79
N ALA A 281 -19.78 21.51 -22.62
CA ALA A 281 -18.45 20.94 -22.43
C ALA A 281 -17.67 21.80 -21.43
N GLN A 282 -17.21 21.19 -20.34
CA GLN A 282 -16.63 21.90 -19.20
C GLN A 282 -15.35 21.24 -18.65
N PHE A 283 -14.99 20.06 -19.14
CA PHE A 283 -13.92 19.24 -18.56
C PHE A 283 -12.86 18.92 -19.62
N SER A 284 -11.59 18.91 -19.26
CA SER A 284 -10.51 18.44 -20.15
C SER A 284 -9.59 17.48 -19.41
N CYS A 285 -8.81 16.67 -20.14
CA CYS A 285 -7.73 15.92 -19.49
C CYS A 285 -6.64 16.87 -18.99
N GLY A 286 -5.76 16.33 -18.14
CA GLY A 286 -4.65 17.09 -17.61
C GLY A 286 -3.75 17.69 -18.67
N SER A 287 -3.28 18.90 -18.41
CA SER A 287 -2.29 19.62 -19.20
C SER A 287 -0.84 19.26 -18.84
N GLY A 288 -0.64 18.50 -17.75
CA GLY A 288 0.68 18.29 -17.15
C GLY A 288 1.03 19.36 -16.11
N SER A 289 0.05 20.14 -15.64
CA SER A 289 0.23 21.24 -14.68
C SER A 289 -0.96 21.35 -13.73
N PRO A 290 -0.79 21.90 -12.52
CA PRO A 290 -1.86 22.10 -11.55
C PRO A 290 -2.68 23.37 -11.88
N ASP A 291 -3.32 23.38 -13.05
CA ASP A 291 -4.06 24.52 -13.62
C ASP A 291 -5.58 24.36 -13.62
N GLY A 292 -6.08 23.29 -13.00
CA GLY A 292 -7.49 22.94 -12.96
C GLY A 292 -7.99 22.03 -14.08
N SER A 293 -7.10 21.67 -15.01
CA SER A 293 -7.34 20.57 -15.94
C SER A 293 -7.35 19.22 -15.22
N GLY A 294 -7.88 18.20 -15.88
CA GLY A 294 -8.04 16.87 -15.30
C GLY A 294 -9.34 16.74 -14.51
N PHE A 295 -9.76 15.49 -14.32
CA PHE A 295 -10.99 15.18 -13.60
C PHE A 295 -10.99 13.73 -13.13
N MET A 296 -11.85 13.43 -12.16
CA MET A 296 -12.31 12.07 -11.87
C MET A 296 -13.81 12.00 -12.10
N LEU A 297 -14.23 11.12 -13.02
CA LEU A 297 -15.62 10.79 -13.32
C LEU A 297 -15.94 9.41 -12.76
N ILE A 298 -17.10 9.26 -12.12
CA ILE A 298 -17.71 7.97 -11.78
C ILE A 298 -19.17 8.00 -12.22
N GLU A 299 -19.53 7.11 -13.13
CA GLU A 299 -20.91 6.86 -13.55
C GLU A 299 -21.32 5.46 -13.10
N ARG A 300 -22.56 5.33 -12.58
CA ARG A 300 -23.19 4.02 -12.36
C ARG A 300 -24.52 3.93 -13.07
N TRP A 301 -24.75 2.83 -13.75
CA TRP A 301 -25.98 2.60 -14.51
C TRP A 301 -26.36 1.12 -14.56
N VAL A 302 -27.57 0.88 -15.05
CA VAL A 302 -28.11 -0.43 -15.41
C VAL A 302 -28.69 -0.33 -16.82
N GLU A 303 -28.37 -1.29 -17.67
CA GLU A 303 -28.99 -1.41 -18.99
C GLU A 303 -30.40 -2.00 -18.82
N SER A 304 -31.39 -1.38 -19.45
CA SER A 304 -32.82 -1.63 -19.18
C SER A 304 -33.64 -1.90 -20.43
N ASP A 305 -33.01 -2.50 -21.44
CA ASP A 305 -33.70 -2.92 -22.65
C ASP A 305 -34.78 -3.97 -22.28
N PRO A 306 -36.00 -3.91 -22.85
CA PRO A 306 -37.03 -4.89 -22.55
C PRO A 306 -36.75 -6.27 -23.17
N ALA A 307 -35.91 -6.33 -24.21
CA ALA A 307 -35.46 -7.53 -24.90
C ALA A 307 -34.13 -7.25 -25.62
N ALA A 308 -33.47 -8.30 -26.12
CA ALA A 308 -32.26 -8.16 -26.92
C ALA A 308 -32.53 -7.35 -28.21
N VAL A 309 -31.76 -6.29 -28.42
CA VAL A 309 -31.90 -5.38 -29.58
C VAL A 309 -30.73 -5.59 -30.55
N THR A 310 -31.00 -6.22 -31.69
CA THR A 310 -29.99 -6.41 -32.75
C THR A 310 -29.53 -5.06 -33.29
N GLY A 311 -28.21 -4.89 -33.47
CA GLY A 311 -27.66 -3.65 -34.03
C GLY A 311 -27.59 -2.49 -33.05
N ARG A 312 -27.89 -2.71 -31.75
CA ARG A 312 -27.81 -1.71 -30.69
C ARG A 312 -26.43 -1.06 -30.65
N ARG A 313 -26.42 0.26 -30.49
CA ARG A 313 -25.22 1.04 -30.22
C ARG A 313 -25.38 1.71 -28.87
N ALA A 314 -24.29 1.80 -28.12
CA ALA A 314 -24.29 2.53 -26.86
C ALA A 314 -22.93 3.18 -26.60
N PHE A 315 -22.93 4.24 -25.79
CA PHE A 315 -21.74 4.95 -25.35
C PHE A 315 -21.94 5.44 -23.91
N HIS A 316 -20.89 5.29 -23.11
CA HIS A 316 -20.77 5.90 -21.79
C HIS A 316 -19.37 6.51 -21.68
N GLY A 317 -19.30 7.81 -21.38
CA GLY A 317 -18.01 8.48 -21.21
C GLY A 317 -18.06 9.99 -21.49
N MET A 318 -16.92 10.51 -21.92
CA MET A 318 -16.69 11.93 -22.16
C MET A 318 -16.53 12.20 -23.66
N THR A 319 -17.16 13.25 -24.18
CA THR A 319 -17.00 13.68 -25.58
C THR A 319 -17.11 15.20 -25.74
N ALA A 320 -16.50 15.76 -26.78
CA ALA A 320 -16.65 17.18 -27.13
C ALA A 320 -18.06 17.52 -27.66
N THR A 321 -18.87 16.52 -28.03
CA THR A 321 -20.20 16.73 -28.62
C THR A 321 -21.24 17.04 -27.54
N THR A 322 -21.84 18.24 -27.63
CA THR A 322 -22.93 18.69 -26.74
C THR A 322 -24.31 18.68 -27.40
N SER A 323 -24.37 18.43 -28.71
CA SER A 323 -25.61 18.33 -29.48
C SER A 323 -26.42 17.08 -29.13
N ALA A 324 -27.64 16.98 -29.65
CA ALA A 324 -28.43 15.75 -29.56
C ALA A 324 -27.68 14.55 -30.15
N PHE A 325 -27.98 13.36 -29.63
CA PHE A 325 -27.37 12.12 -30.09
C PHE A 325 -27.71 11.85 -31.56
N ALA A 326 -26.75 11.30 -32.31
CA ALA A 326 -26.91 10.93 -33.70
C ALA A 326 -26.69 9.41 -33.86
N ASN A 327 -27.45 8.78 -34.77
CA ASN A 327 -27.36 7.33 -34.97
C ASN A 327 -26.16 6.99 -35.86
N VAL A 328 -24.98 7.04 -35.26
CA VAL A 328 -23.68 6.85 -35.91
C VAL A 328 -22.89 5.80 -35.14
N GLU A 329 -22.06 5.02 -35.84
CA GLU A 329 -21.22 4.02 -35.20
C GLU A 329 -20.18 4.68 -34.29
N VAL A 330 -20.06 4.23 -33.05
CA VAL A 330 -19.30 4.96 -32.02
C VAL A 330 -17.82 5.08 -32.38
N ASN A 331 -17.22 4.05 -32.97
CA ASN A 331 -15.81 4.07 -33.39
C ASN A 331 -15.51 5.01 -34.59
N THR A 332 -16.52 5.68 -35.15
CA THR A 332 -16.35 6.73 -36.17
C THR A 332 -16.43 8.15 -35.59
N LEU A 333 -16.85 8.28 -34.33
CA LEU A 333 -16.95 9.56 -33.64
C LEU A 333 -15.57 10.03 -33.15
N LEU A 334 -15.43 11.35 -33.03
CA LEU A 334 -14.19 12.05 -32.70
C LEU A 334 -14.26 12.63 -31.28
N ASN A 335 -13.09 12.98 -30.73
CA ASN A 335 -12.93 13.67 -29.46
C ASN A 335 -13.78 13.05 -28.34
N GLN A 336 -13.57 11.77 -28.10
CA GLN A 336 -14.29 10.99 -27.09
C GLN A 336 -13.37 10.02 -26.35
N VAL A 337 -13.75 9.65 -25.15
CA VAL A 337 -13.12 8.60 -24.35
C VAL A 337 -14.16 7.93 -23.47
N GLY A 338 -14.13 6.60 -23.38
CA GLY A 338 -15.05 5.84 -22.56
C GLY A 338 -15.21 4.40 -23.02
N ILE A 339 -16.42 3.89 -22.92
CA ILE A 339 -16.82 2.57 -23.39
C ILE A 339 -17.98 2.67 -24.38
N CYS A 340 -18.10 1.66 -25.24
CA CYS A 340 -19.20 1.58 -26.18
C CYS A 340 -19.64 0.15 -26.49
N GLN A 341 -20.84 0.03 -27.04
CA GLN A 341 -21.29 -1.13 -27.80
C GLN A 341 -21.28 -0.79 -29.28
N LEU A 342 -20.67 -1.66 -30.10
CA LEU A 342 -20.72 -1.56 -31.55
C LEU A 342 -21.95 -2.28 -32.10
N SER A 343 -22.52 -1.80 -33.20
CA SER A 343 -23.73 -2.41 -33.79
C SER A 343 -23.52 -3.85 -34.25
N THR A 344 -22.28 -4.23 -34.52
CA THR A 344 -21.90 -5.57 -34.99
C THR A 344 -21.62 -6.58 -33.87
N ASP A 345 -21.50 -6.14 -32.61
CA ASP A 345 -21.19 -7.03 -31.49
C ASP A 345 -21.98 -6.65 -30.22
N ALA A 346 -22.84 -7.57 -29.78
CA ALA A 346 -23.62 -7.45 -28.56
C ALA A 346 -23.08 -8.31 -27.40
N THR A 347 -21.93 -8.95 -27.56
CA THR A 347 -21.39 -9.93 -26.59
C THR A 347 -20.50 -9.31 -25.53
N GLN A 348 -20.02 -8.08 -25.75
CA GLN A 348 -19.06 -7.42 -24.88
C GLN A 348 -19.03 -5.90 -25.08
N TRP A 349 -18.56 -5.20 -24.05
CA TRP A 349 -18.20 -3.78 -24.17
C TRP A 349 -16.89 -3.61 -24.95
N TYR A 350 -16.71 -2.41 -25.49
CA TYR A 350 -15.49 -1.97 -26.16
C TYR A 350 -14.94 -0.70 -25.51
N TRP A 351 -13.63 -0.64 -25.34
CA TRP A 351 -12.88 0.58 -25.08
C TRP A 351 -12.93 1.48 -26.32
N THR A 352 -13.32 2.74 -26.15
CA THR A 352 -13.27 3.75 -27.21
C THR A 352 -12.51 4.99 -26.75
N GLY A 353 -11.59 5.45 -27.58
CA GLY A 353 -10.81 6.66 -27.38
C GLY A 353 -10.44 7.21 -28.74
N ALA A 354 -10.85 8.43 -29.05
CA ALA A 354 -10.59 9.07 -30.33
C ALA A 354 -10.31 10.57 -30.12
N GLY A 355 -9.31 11.08 -30.82
CA GLY A 355 -9.01 12.51 -30.87
C GLY A 355 -9.64 13.14 -32.12
N SER A 356 -8.86 13.91 -32.88
CA SER A 356 -9.27 14.51 -34.13
C SER A 356 -9.44 13.51 -35.30
N VAL A 357 -9.15 12.23 -35.08
CA VAL A 357 -9.31 11.14 -36.05
C VAL A 357 -10.00 9.97 -35.39
N ALA A 358 -10.90 9.30 -36.12
CA ALA A 358 -11.60 8.12 -35.66
C ALA A 358 -10.62 7.00 -35.34
N GLN A 359 -10.89 6.24 -34.28
CA GLN A 359 -10.01 5.16 -33.81
C GLN A 359 -10.79 3.86 -33.72
N THR A 360 -10.09 2.75 -33.96
CA THR A 360 -10.67 1.42 -33.77
C THR A 360 -10.95 1.16 -32.29
N ALA A 361 -12.20 0.85 -31.96
CA ALA A 361 -12.57 0.43 -30.62
C ALA A 361 -11.95 -0.95 -30.30
N THR A 362 -11.49 -1.13 -29.07
CA THR A 362 -10.83 -2.38 -28.63
C THR A 362 -11.75 -3.13 -27.68
N ALA A 363 -11.95 -4.44 -27.87
CA ALA A 363 -12.80 -5.23 -26.97
C ALA A 363 -12.32 -5.14 -25.51
N VAL A 364 -13.26 -4.98 -24.57
CA VAL A 364 -12.98 -5.08 -23.13
C VAL A 364 -12.73 -6.54 -22.73
N GLY A 365 -13.41 -7.46 -23.40
CA GLY A 365 -13.39 -8.90 -23.13
C GLY A 365 -14.70 -9.37 -22.48
N THR A 366 -15.16 -10.55 -22.88
CA THR A 366 -16.49 -11.09 -22.49
C THR A 366 -16.63 -11.38 -20.99
N ALA A 367 -15.53 -11.54 -20.25
CA ALA A 367 -15.56 -11.76 -18.80
C ALA A 367 -16.18 -10.59 -18.02
N ILE A 368 -16.12 -9.36 -18.58
CA ILE A 368 -16.78 -8.20 -17.97
C ILE A 368 -18.31 -8.30 -18.06
N GLY A 369 -18.82 -9.02 -19.07
CA GLY A 369 -20.23 -9.13 -19.42
C GLY A 369 -20.63 -8.28 -20.64
N ALA A 370 -21.77 -8.64 -21.23
CA ALA A 370 -22.31 -8.02 -22.43
C ALA A 370 -23.05 -6.69 -22.14
N PRO A 371 -23.03 -5.72 -23.07
CA PRO A 371 -23.90 -4.55 -23.03
C PRO A 371 -25.35 -4.92 -23.36
N GLY A 372 -26.29 -4.14 -22.83
CA GLY A 372 -27.73 -4.41 -22.97
C GLY A 372 -28.27 -5.44 -21.97
N GLY A 373 -29.59 -5.52 -21.83
CA GLY A 373 -30.25 -6.51 -20.97
C GLY A 373 -31.43 -5.98 -20.16
N ASN A 374 -32.10 -6.89 -19.45
CA ASN A 374 -33.39 -6.66 -18.81
C ASN A 374 -33.26 -6.13 -17.36
N SER A 375 -32.49 -5.06 -17.15
CA SER A 375 -32.32 -4.41 -15.83
C SER A 375 -31.69 -5.28 -14.73
N THR A 376 -30.82 -6.23 -15.08
CA THR A 376 -30.25 -7.21 -14.14
C THR A 376 -28.82 -6.90 -13.70
N THR A 377 -28.01 -6.30 -14.58
CA THR A 377 -26.59 -6.05 -14.34
C THR A 377 -26.33 -4.57 -14.10
N ALA A 378 -25.57 -4.27 -13.06
CA ALA A 378 -25.15 -2.93 -12.69
C ALA A 378 -23.67 -2.71 -13.02
N TRP A 379 -23.37 -1.53 -13.54
CA TRP A 379 -22.05 -1.16 -14.06
C TRP A 379 -21.55 0.10 -13.38
N GLU A 380 -20.22 0.21 -13.26
CA GLU A 380 -19.52 1.44 -12.91
C GLU A 380 -18.44 1.73 -13.96
N LEU A 381 -18.41 2.98 -14.42
CA LEU A 381 -17.34 3.52 -15.27
C LEU A 381 -16.63 4.60 -14.47
N ALA A 382 -15.36 4.37 -14.19
CA ALA A 382 -14.48 5.38 -13.62
C ALA A 382 -13.50 5.86 -14.68
N ILE A 383 -13.38 7.19 -14.86
CA ILE A 383 -12.38 7.82 -15.72
C ILE A 383 -11.60 8.82 -14.89
N PHE A 384 -10.30 8.59 -14.74
CA PHE A 384 -9.39 9.53 -14.12
C PHE A 384 -8.45 10.12 -15.17
N ALA A 385 -8.48 11.44 -15.31
CA ALA A 385 -7.48 12.20 -16.04
C ALA A 385 -6.69 13.06 -15.03
N PRO A 386 -5.47 12.67 -14.63
CA PRO A 386 -4.67 13.45 -13.68
C PRO A 386 -4.27 14.79 -14.28
N ASN A 387 -4.22 15.85 -13.47
CA ASN A 387 -3.74 17.17 -13.89
C ASN A 387 -2.23 17.17 -14.26
N VAL A 388 -1.41 16.43 -13.49
CA VAL A 388 0.07 16.39 -13.63
C VAL A 388 0.59 15.47 -14.74
N THR A 389 -0.25 14.59 -15.31
CA THR A 389 0.14 13.74 -16.44
C THR A 389 -0.65 14.16 -17.67
N ALA A 390 0.01 14.85 -18.58
CA ALA A 390 -0.64 15.41 -19.76
C ALA A 390 -1.32 14.34 -20.63
N ASN A 391 -2.50 14.68 -21.17
CA ASN A 391 -3.18 13.90 -22.22
C ASN A 391 -3.26 12.39 -21.90
N THR A 392 -3.64 12.07 -20.67
CA THR A 392 -3.74 10.69 -20.20
C THR A 392 -5.07 10.47 -19.52
N TYR A 393 -5.74 9.38 -19.90
CA TYR A 393 -6.97 8.91 -19.27
C TYR A 393 -6.75 7.49 -18.79
N TYR A 394 -6.98 7.27 -17.51
CA TYR A 394 -7.13 5.96 -16.92
C TYR A 394 -8.61 5.64 -16.85
N VAL A 395 -9.01 4.53 -17.45
CA VAL A 395 -10.40 4.11 -17.55
C VAL A 395 -10.55 2.77 -16.87
N GLN A 396 -11.58 2.62 -16.06
CA GLN A 396 -11.94 1.38 -15.40
C GLN A 396 -13.43 1.11 -15.60
N LEU A 397 -13.74 -0.08 -16.11
CA LEU A 397 -15.11 -0.62 -16.16
C LEU A 397 -15.21 -1.71 -15.11
N THR A 398 -16.21 -1.61 -14.25
CA THR A 398 -16.53 -2.60 -13.23
C THR A 398 -17.94 -3.13 -13.46
N ASN A 399 -18.07 -4.44 -13.58
CA ASN A 399 -19.35 -5.10 -13.41
C ASN A 399 -19.60 -5.22 -11.91
N ILE A 400 -20.39 -4.32 -11.33
CA ILE A 400 -20.61 -4.26 -9.89
C ILE A 400 -21.38 -5.50 -9.42
N THR A 401 -22.18 -6.12 -10.29
CA THR A 401 -22.93 -7.33 -9.98
C THR A 401 -22.02 -8.54 -9.77
N THR A 402 -20.92 -8.66 -10.53
CA THR A 402 -20.00 -9.81 -10.44
C THR A 402 -18.68 -9.49 -9.75
N GLY A 403 -18.34 -8.21 -9.58
CA GLY A 403 -17.06 -7.74 -9.05
C GLY A 403 -15.91 -7.75 -10.08
N VAL A 404 -16.16 -8.15 -11.32
CA VAL A 404 -15.11 -8.18 -12.37
C VAL A 404 -14.74 -6.75 -12.77
N VAL A 405 -13.44 -6.48 -12.83
CA VAL A 405 -12.87 -5.17 -13.18
C VAL A 405 -12.00 -5.30 -14.42
N ALA A 406 -12.14 -4.38 -15.36
CA ALA A 406 -11.26 -4.23 -16.50
C ALA A 406 -10.75 -2.78 -16.57
N THR A 407 -9.49 -2.58 -16.97
CA THR A 407 -8.87 -1.26 -17.04
C THR A 407 -8.22 -1.01 -18.39
N LYS A 408 -8.12 0.26 -18.77
CA LYS A 408 -7.44 0.73 -19.98
C LYS A 408 -6.79 2.08 -19.71
N THR A 409 -5.57 2.26 -20.22
CA THR A 409 -4.95 3.60 -20.31
C THR A 409 -5.06 4.08 -21.75
N PHE A 410 -5.59 5.27 -21.93
CA PHE A 410 -5.55 6.01 -23.19
C PHE A 410 -4.57 7.16 -23.06
N THR A 411 -3.61 7.23 -23.97
CA THR A 411 -2.60 8.29 -24.06
C THR A 411 -2.16 8.42 -25.51
N GLY A 412 -1.67 9.59 -25.91
CA GLY A 412 -1.17 9.82 -27.25
C GLY A 412 -1.43 11.23 -27.79
N ALA A 413 -1.10 11.40 -29.07
CA ALA A 413 -1.26 12.66 -29.77
C ALA A 413 -2.75 13.02 -30.01
N ALA A 414 -2.98 14.26 -30.46
CA ALA A 414 -4.31 14.80 -30.72
C ALA A 414 -5.15 14.00 -31.72
N THR A 415 -4.54 13.16 -32.56
CA THR A 415 -5.27 12.29 -33.49
C THR A 415 -5.86 11.04 -32.81
N VAL A 416 -5.31 10.64 -31.65
CA VAL A 416 -5.64 9.38 -30.98
C VAL A 416 -6.60 9.59 -29.81
N ILE A 417 -6.44 10.69 -29.08
CA ILE A 417 -7.25 11.00 -27.89
C ILE A 417 -7.54 12.50 -27.78
N PRO A 418 -8.61 12.91 -27.08
CA PRO A 418 -8.83 14.32 -26.80
C PRO A 418 -7.67 14.87 -25.96
N GLN A 419 -7.21 16.08 -26.31
CA GLN A 419 -6.11 16.75 -25.62
C GLN A 419 -6.63 17.70 -24.53
N SER A 420 -5.74 18.19 -23.68
CA SER A 420 -6.06 19.12 -22.58
C SER A 420 -6.70 20.43 -23.05
N THR A 421 -6.48 20.81 -24.31
CA THR A 421 -7.11 21.97 -24.96
C THR A 421 -8.53 21.71 -25.46
N MET A 422 -9.02 20.47 -25.36
CA MET A 422 -10.36 20.08 -25.80
C MET A 422 -11.28 19.92 -24.60
N LEU A 423 -12.33 20.75 -24.54
CA LEU A 423 -13.40 20.58 -23.56
C LEU A 423 -14.31 19.43 -23.96
N LEU A 424 -14.72 18.66 -22.96
CA LEU A 424 -15.55 17.48 -23.02
C LEU A 424 -16.75 17.63 -22.07
N ALA A 425 -17.80 16.90 -22.38
CA ALA A 425 -19.02 16.74 -21.61
C ALA A 425 -19.29 15.25 -21.41
N TRP A 426 -19.90 14.90 -20.28
CA TRP A 426 -20.36 13.53 -20.05
C TRP A 426 -21.59 13.22 -20.90
N ASN A 427 -21.58 12.05 -21.56
CA ASN A 427 -22.69 11.48 -22.30
C ASN A 427 -22.86 9.99 -21.96
N ALA A 428 -24.10 9.57 -21.74
CA ALA A 428 -24.51 8.18 -21.71
C ALA A 428 -25.74 7.99 -22.59
N TRP A 429 -25.64 7.15 -23.61
CA TRP A 429 -26.76 6.90 -24.52
C TRP A 429 -26.73 5.50 -25.13
N ALA A 430 -27.91 5.03 -25.52
CA ALA A 430 -28.11 3.86 -26.33
C ALA A 430 -29.13 4.16 -27.44
N THR A 431 -28.98 3.53 -28.60
CA THR A 431 -29.98 3.57 -29.69
C THR A 431 -30.31 2.17 -30.18
N ASN A 432 -31.58 1.99 -30.53
CA ASN A 432 -32.07 0.78 -31.18
C ASN A 432 -31.68 0.69 -32.67
N ASN A 433 -30.99 1.71 -33.20
CA ASN A 433 -30.46 1.76 -34.55
C ASN A 433 -31.55 1.51 -35.60
N ALA A 434 -31.52 0.39 -36.33
CA ALA A 434 -32.53 0.06 -37.34
C ALA A 434 -33.66 -0.84 -36.80
N THR A 435 -33.56 -1.30 -35.54
CA THR A 435 -34.47 -2.27 -34.95
C THR A 435 -35.64 -1.57 -34.26
N ALA A 436 -36.88 -1.98 -34.55
CA ALA A 436 -38.10 -1.42 -33.96
C ALA A 436 -38.40 -2.00 -32.56
N LEU A 437 -37.43 -1.91 -31.65
CA LEU A 437 -37.55 -2.29 -30.22
C LEU A 437 -37.01 -1.15 -29.37
N ALA A 438 -37.56 -0.96 -28.17
CA ALA A 438 -37.04 0.06 -27.27
C ALA A 438 -35.66 -0.36 -26.72
N VAL A 439 -34.81 0.64 -26.45
CA VAL A 439 -33.61 0.50 -25.61
C VAL A 439 -33.81 1.32 -24.33
N GLY A 440 -33.03 1.07 -23.29
CA GLY A 440 -33.14 1.83 -22.05
C GLY A 440 -31.85 1.88 -21.24
N ILE A 441 -31.62 3.03 -20.63
CA ILE A 441 -30.56 3.26 -19.65
C ILE A 441 -31.22 3.71 -18.35
N ASP A 442 -30.92 3.01 -17.27
CA ASP A 442 -31.29 3.40 -15.93
C ASP A 442 -30.06 3.99 -15.23
N LEU A 443 -30.04 5.31 -15.08
CA LEU A 443 -28.92 5.99 -14.41
C LEU A 443 -29.10 5.88 -12.90
N CYS A 444 -28.04 5.44 -12.21
CA CYS A 444 -28.02 5.25 -10.75
C CYS A 444 -27.25 6.37 -10.04
N SER A 445 -26.17 6.88 -10.66
CA SER A 445 -25.44 8.05 -10.16
C SER A 445 -24.48 8.57 -11.21
N LEU A 446 -24.22 9.88 -11.18
CA LEU A 446 -23.15 10.53 -11.91
C LEU A 446 -22.37 11.41 -10.93
N TYR A 447 -21.07 11.23 -10.87
CA TYR A 447 -20.12 12.04 -10.11
C TYR A 447 -19.00 12.49 -11.03
N ILE A 448 -18.61 13.75 -10.94
CA ILE A 448 -17.39 14.26 -11.56
C ILE A 448 -16.72 15.25 -10.61
N GLU A 449 -15.40 15.27 -10.53
CA GLU A 449 -14.67 16.27 -9.74
C GLU A 449 -13.43 16.78 -10.47
N THR A 450 -13.11 18.05 -10.28
CA THR A 450 -11.84 18.69 -10.68
C THR A 450 -11.12 19.19 -9.43
N ASP A 451 -9.78 19.18 -9.45
CA ASP A 451 -8.96 19.53 -8.28
C ASP A 451 -8.84 21.05 -8.03
N THR A 452 -9.55 21.89 -8.79
CA THR A 452 -9.67 23.36 -8.58
C THR A 452 -11.05 23.90 -8.96
#